data_AF-A0A3M6FEY7-F1
#
_entry.id   AF-A0A3M6FEY7-F1
#
_cell.length_a   1.000
_cell.length_b   1.000
_cell.length_c   1.000
_cell.angle_alpha   90.00
_cell.angle_beta   90.00
_cell.angle_gamma   90.00
#
_symmetry.space_group_name_H-M   'P 1'
#
loop_
_entity.id
_entity.type
_entity.pdbx_description
1 polymer ?
#
loop_
_entity_poly.entity_id
_entity_poly.type
_entity_poly.pdbx_seq_one_letter_code
_entity_poly.pdbx_strand_id
1 'polypeptide(L)' 'MYSSGEPRMSITTQQLLQILPNASSRAGVFVPVLNVAMSKYAIVTRLRIAAFLAQVGHESGQ' A
#
# COMPACT_ATOMS: atom_id res chain seq x y z
N MET A 1 -25.66 3.31 -0.26
CA MET A 1 -25.34 2.84 -1.63
C MET A 1 -24.28 3.79 -2.17
N TYR A 2 -23.00 3.49 -1.96
CA TYR A 2 -21.90 4.35 -2.41
C TYR A 2 -21.52 3.97 -3.85
N SER A 3 -21.97 4.78 -4.81
CA SER A 3 -21.44 4.80 -6.17
C SER A 3 -20.73 6.13 -6.37
N SER A 4 -19.41 6.11 -6.55
CA SER A 4 -18.60 7.13 -7.25
C SER A 4 -17.19 6.56 -7.42
N GLY A 5 -16.85 6.18 -8.64
CA GLY A 5 -15.59 5.54 -9.02
C GLY A 5 -14.45 6.53 -9.14
N GLU A 6 -13.89 6.96 -8.00
CA GLU A 6 -12.49 7.38 -7.95
C GLU A 6 -11.62 6.11 -7.85
N PRO A 7 -10.51 5.97 -8.60
CA PRO A 7 -9.57 4.90 -8.30
C PRO A 7 -9.10 5.14 -6.86
N ARG A 8 -9.48 4.25 -5.93
CA ARG A 8 -8.98 4.28 -4.56
C ARG A 8 -7.45 4.13 -4.64
N MET A 9 -6.72 5.25 -4.68
CA MET A 9 -5.25 5.33 -4.73
C MET A 9 -4.63 5.03 -3.36
N SER A 10 -5.28 4.15 -2.60
CA SER A 10 -4.94 3.73 -1.26
C SER A 10 -5.09 2.22 -1.22
N ILE A 11 -4.11 1.52 -0.66
CA ILE A 11 -4.16 0.08 -0.50
C ILE A 11 -4.91 -0.30 0.77
N THR A 12 -5.52 -1.48 0.74
CA THR A 12 -6.07 -2.15 1.91
C THR A 12 -5.04 -3.11 2.52
N THR A 13 -5.27 -3.55 3.76
CA THR A 13 -4.46 -4.60 4.40
C THR A 13 -4.41 -5.88 3.56
N GLN A 14 -5.53 -6.31 2.99
CA GLN A 14 -5.53 -7.49 2.11
C GLN A 14 -4.65 -7.28 0.88
N GLN A 15 -4.71 -6.12 0.23
CA GLN A 15 -3.84 -5.83 -0.92
C GLN A 15 -2.37 -5.76 -0.51
N LEU A 16 -2.06 -5.19 0.66
CA LEU A 16 -0.69 -5.21 1.18
C LEU A 16 -0.19 -6.64 1.40
N LEU A 17 -1.02 -7.53 1.95
CA LEU A 17 -0.65 -8.94 2.19
C LEU A 17 -0.53 -9.78 0.90
N GLN A 18 -1.18 -9.38 -0.19
CA GLN A 18 -0.93 -9.99 -1.50
C GLN A 18 0.45 -9.62 -2.06
N ILE A 19 0.99 -8.46 -1.66
CA ILE A 19 2.28 -7.95 -2.14
C ILE A 19 3.41 -8.34 -1.17
N LEU A 20 3.17 -8.25 0.13
CA LEU A 20 4.09 -8.55 1.23
C LEU A 20 3.43 -9.53 2.22
N PRO A 21 3.37 -10.84 1.89
CA PRO A 21 2.65 -11.82 2.70
C PRO A 21 3.21 -11.96 4.12
N ASN A 22 4.52 -11.71 4.29
CA ASN A 22 5.19 -11.79 5.59
C ASN A 22 4.85 -10.61 6.53
N ALA A 23 4.22 -9.55 6.02
CA ALA A 23 3.85 -8.37 6.81
C ALA A 23 2.63 -8.59 7.73
N SER A 24 2.03 -9.78 7.71
CA SER A 24 0.80 -10.19 8.43
C SER A 24 0.60 -9.55 9.80
N SER A 25 1.55 -9.68 10.71
CA SER A 25 1.40 -9.20 12.10
C SER A 25 1.37 -7.67 12.24
N ARG A 26 1.86 -6.94 11.23
CA ARG A 26 2.03 -5.47 11.28
C ARG A 26 1.29 -4.73 10.17
N ALA A 27 0.68 -5.45 9.22
CA ALA A 27 0.05 -4.86 8.04
C ALA A 27 -1.04 -3.82 8.41
N GLY A 28 -1.84 -4.11 9.45
CA GLY A 28 -2.86 -3.17 9.94
C GLY A 28 -2.29 -1.85 10.49
N VAL A 29 -1.05 -1.86 10.99
CA VAL A 29 -0.36 -0.67 11.50
C VAL A 29 0.24 0.16 10.36
N PHE A 30 0.78 -0.50 9.33
CA PHE A 30 1.51 0.19 8.26
C PHE A 30 0.62 0.73 7.14
N VAL A 31 -0.52 0.12 6.85
CA VAL A 31 -1.41 0.56 5.75
C VAL A 31 -1.79 2.04 5.83
N PRO A 32 -2.21 2.61 6.99
CA PRO A 32 -2.52 4.04 7.07
C PRO A 32 -1.32 4.93 6.72
N VAL A 33 -0.14 4.60 7.22
CA VAL A 33 1.09 5.40 7.03
C VAL A 33 1.59 5.31 5.59
N LEU A 34 1.55 4.12 5.00
CA LEU A 34 1.88 3.90 3.58
C LEU A 34 0.93 4.71 2.67
N ASN A 35 -0.37 4.70 2.95
CA ASN A 35 -1.34 5.48 2.19
C ASN A 35 -1.09 6.99 2.28
N VAL A 36 -0.76 7.51 3.47
CA VAL A 36 -0.39 8.92 3.66
C VAL A 36 0.89 9.26 2.88
N ALA A 37 1.92 8.42 2.96
CA ALA A 37 3.18 8.64 2.25
C ALA A 37 2.98 8.63 0.72
N MET A 38 2.25 7.64 0.20
CA MET A 38 1.98 7.53 -1.23
C MET A 38 1.18 8.73 -1.75
N SER A 39 0.18 9.19 -0.99
CA SER A 39 -0.58 10.41 -1.33
C SER A 39 0.31 11.65 -1.33
N LYS A 40 1.11 11.85 -0.27
CA LYS A 40 2.01 13.00 -0.12
C LYS A 40 3.02 13.14 -1.26
N TYR A 41 3.54 12.01 -1.76
CA TYR A 41 4.59 11.99 -2.79
C TYR A 41 4.07 11.62 -4.20
N ALA A 42 2.76 11.73 -4.41
CA ALA A 42 2.11 11.44 -5.69
C ALA A 42 2.47 10.04 -6.27
N ILE A 43 2.62 9.04 -5.39
CA ILE A 43 2.80 7.63 -5.74
C ILE A 43 1.40 7.02 -5.95
N VAL A 44 0.74 7.46 -7.02
CA VAL A 44 -0.70 7.22 -7.22
C VAL A 44 -1.03 6.24 -8.34
N THR A 45 -0.05 5.87 -9.17
CA THR A 45 -0.24 4.87 -10.23
C THR A 45 0.05 3.48 -9.69
N ARG A 46 -0.65 2.46 -10.21
CA ARG A 46 -0.48 1.07 -9.76
C ARG A 46 0.99 0.61 -9.82
N LEU A 47 1.70 0.96 -10.88
CA LEU A 47 3.11 0.59 -11.05
C LEU A 47 4.01 1.25 -10.00
N ARG A 48 3.79 2.55 -9.73
CA ARG A 48 4.58 3.26 -8.70
C ARG A 48 4.27 2.74 -7.29
N ILE A 49 3.02 2.41 -7.00
CA ILE A 49 2.61 1.78 -5.74
C ILE A 49 3.30 0.43 -5.57
N ALA A 50 3.26 -0.44 -6.59
CA ALA A 50 3.90 -1.75 -6.53
C ALA A 50 5.42 -1.64 -6.32
N ALA A 51 6.10 -0.76 -7.07
CA ALA A 51 7.54 -0.54 -6.93
C ALA A 51 7.91 0.01 -5.54
N PHE A 52 7.13 0.97 -5.04
CA PHE A 52 7.33 1.53 -3.71
C PHE A 52 7.18 0.47 -2.61
N LEU A 53 6.11 -0.33 -2.65
CA LEU A 53 5.88 -1.39 -1.66
C LEU A 53 6.92 -2.51 -1.75
N ALA A 54 7.36 -2.88 -2.95
CA ALA A 54 8.43 -3.86 -3.13
C ALA A 54 9.76 -3.38 -2.51
N GLN A 55 10.13 -2.12 -2.72
CA GLN A 55 11.31 -1.51 -2.12
C GLN A 55 11.21 -1.49 -0.58
N VAL A 56 10.07 -1.03 -0.04
CA VAL A 56 9.82 -1.01 1.41
C VAL A 56 9.90 -2.42 2.01
N GLY A 57 9.35 -3.42 1.34
CA GLY A 57 9.45 -4.82 1.76
C GLY A 57 10.90 -5.29 1.80
N HIS A 58 11.66 -5.05 0.73
CA HIS A 58 13.07 -5.42 0.62
C HIS A 58 13.93 -4.77 1.71
N GLU A 59 13.80 -3.45 1.91
CA GLU A 59 14.59 -2.71 2.92
C GLU A 59 14.23 -3.07 4.37
N SER A 60 13.00 -3.58 4.61
CA SER A 60 12.55 -4.00 5.94
C SER A 60 12.79 -5.48 6.25
N GLY A 61 13.35 -6.25 5.32
CA GLY A 61 13.62 -7.69 5.49
C GLY A 61 12.34 -8.54 5.54
N GLN A 62 11.29 -8.10 4.84
CA GLN A 62 10.04 -8.85 4.66
C GLN A 62 10.12 -9.82 3.49
#